data_AF-M3A535-F1
#
_entry.id   AF-M3A535-F1
#
_cell.length_a   1.000
_cell.length_b   1.000
_cell.length_c   1.000
_cell.angle_alpha   90.00
_cell.angle_beta   90.00
_cell.angle_gamma   90.00
#
_symmetry.space_group_name_H-M   'P 1'
#
loop_
_entity.id
_entity.type
_entity.pdbx_description
1 polymer ?
#
loop_
_entity_poly.entity_id
_entity_poly.type
_entity_poly.pdbx_seq_one_letter_code
_entity_poly.pdbx_strand_id
1 'polypeptide(L)'
;MTVDDIIRDFATTGTTLPRSSMQWTLDNWDEAGPRLINVLERFISGDDTSDDATNVLFFALHLMAEMNEKGAFAPLCRLITDHDAIERILGDGITTTLTRIMISTFDGDIDLLKTLIENQDADQFVRYSAMQTWTYQIYAGLGSRDDAKQYLLDLFDTMKPQGECFVWVGWVDAVMMLGMNECRDRVASLMDRGFIDYRHMRMDDFEREIAVSLDDPKAAFSRDRILPLDDCIGELAGWYCFTEKYQEDQARMAAHREKQAYRANLPEPFANPFKSVGRNDPCPCGSGKKFKKCCLH
;
A
#
# COMPACT_ATOMS: atom_id res chain seq x y z
N MET A 1 4.97 -30.15 -4.44
CA MET A 1 5.91 -29.12 -3.95
C MET A 1 6.03 -29.30 -2.45
N THR A 2 7.12 -28.87 -1.83
CA THR A 2 7.27 -28.84 -0.36
C THR A 2 7.10 -27.41 0.15
N VAL A 3 6.82 -27.21 1.43
CA VAL A 3 6.75 -25.85 2.01
C VAL A 3 8.06 -25.06 1.80
N ASP A 4 9.21 -25.73 1.82
CA ASP A 4 10.50 -25.07 1.58
C ASP A 4 10.65 -24.62 0.11
N ASP A 5 10.08 -25.35 -0.85
CA ASP A 5 10.01 -24.92 -2.25
C ASP A 5 9.12 -23.69 -2.40
N ILE A 6 8.00 -23.64 -1.68
CA ILE A 6 7.06 -22.51 -1.67
C ILE A 6 7.71 -21.26 -1.09
N ILE A 7 8.34 -21.36 0.08
CA ILE A 7 9.02 -20.23 0.71
C ILE A 7 10.11 -19.69 -0.20
N ARG A 8 10.87 -20.57 -0.87
CA ARG A 8 11.88 -20.15 -1.84
C ARG A 8 11.25 -19.44 -3.05
N ASP A 9 10.15 -19.97 -3.57
CA ASP A 9 9.45 -19.37 -4.70
C ASP A 9 8.91 -17.97 -4.34
N PHE A 10 8.25 -17.83 -3.19
CA PHE A 10 7.81 -16.51 -2.70
C PHE A 10 8.94 -15.53 -2.45
N ALA A 11 10.07 -15.99 -1.89
CA ALA A 11 11.24 -15.13 -1.65
C ALA A 11 11.85 -14.58 -2.94
N THR A 12 11.84 -15.38 -4.00
CA THR A 12 12.59 -15.09 -5.24
C THR A 12 11.71 -14.68 -6.41
N THR A 13 10.39 -14.79 -6.26
CA THR A 13 9.47 -14.36 -7.32
C THR A 13 9.57 -12.86 -7.49
N GLY A 14 9.85 -12.43 -8.72
CA GLY A 14 9.92 -11.03 -9.07
C GLY A 14 8.55 -10.50 -9.46
N THR A 15 8.44 -10.14 -10.73
CA THR A 15 7.26 -9.46 -11.31
C THR A 15 6.24 -10.44 -11.88
N THR A 16 6.31 -11.71 -11.47
CA THR A 16 5.41 -12.78 -11.88
C THR A 16 4.69 -13.29 -10.64
N LEU A 17 3.36 -13.34 -10.70
CA LEU A 17 2.57 -13.87 -9.59
C LEU A 17 2.80 -15.39 -9.47
N PRO A 18 3.28 -15.93 -8.33
CA PRO A 18 3.56 -17.35 -8.15
C PRO A 18 2.27 -18.16 -7.91
N ARG A 19 1.36 -18.14 -8.88
CA ARG A 19 0.00 -18.70 -8.76
C ARG A 19 -0.03 -20.15 -8.29
N SER A 20 0.84 -21.00 -8.87
CA SER A 20 0.90 -22.41 -8.51
C SER A 20 1.32 -22.62 -7.06
N SER A 21 2.25 -21.81 -6.56
CA SER A 21 2.73 -21.86 -5.17
C SER A 21 1.69 -21.33 -4.20
N MET A 22 1.01 -20.23 -4.54
CA MET A 22 -0.12 -19.73 -3.76
C MET A 22 -1.25 -20.76 -3.69
N GLN A 23 -1.66 -21.34 -4.82
CA GLN A 23 -2.72 -22.35 -4.85
C GLN A 23 -2.32 -23.59 -4.06
N TRP A 24 -1.09 -24.10 -4.24
CA TRP A 24 -0.61 -25.23 -3.46
C TRP A 24 -0.63 -24.93 -1.97
N THR A 25 -0.31 -23.70 -1.57
CA THR A 25 -0.33 -23.26 -0.16
C THR A 25 -1.75 -23.29 0.42
N LEU A 26 -2.73 -22.78 -0.32
CA LEU A 26 -4.14 -22.84 0.07
C LEU A 26 -4.62 -24.29 0.21
N ASP A 27 -4.25 -25.15 -0.75
CA ASP A 27 -4.63 -26.57 -0.76
C ASP A 27 -3.96 -27.38 0.36
N ASN A 28 -2.87 -26.88 0.96
CA ASN A 28 -2.05 -27.59 1.97
C ASN A 28 -1.80 -26.72 3.21
N TRP A 29 -2.81 -25.95 3.64
CA TRP A 29 -2.67 -24.97 4.72
C TRP A 29 -2.22 -25.56 6.06
N ASP A 30 -2.69 -26.76 6.43
CA ASP A 30 -2.30 -27.41 7.69
C ASP A 30 -0.77 -27.61 7.81
N GLU A 31 -0.09 -27.80 6.67
CA GLU A 31 1.38 -27.92 6.62
C GLU A 31 2.05 -26.55 6.44
N ALA A 32 1.52 -25.71 5.56
CA ALA A 32 2.16 -24.45 5.17
C ALA A 32 1.91 -23.30 6.16
N GLY A 33 0.69 -23.17 6.69
CA GLY A 33 0.25 -22.09 7.58
C GLY A 33 1.18 -21.89 8.79
N PRO A 34 1.46 -22.94 9.59
CA PRO A 34 2.36 -22.81 10.74
C PRO A 34 3.77 -22.35 10.37
N ARG A 35 4.26 -22.74 9.19
CA ARG A 35 5.57 -22.33 8.68
C ARG A 35 5.57 -20.86 8.26
N LEU A 36 4.51 -20.38 7.62
CA LEU A 36 4.36 -18.97 7.26
C LEU A 36 4.18 -18.06 8.47
N ILE A 37 3.43 -18.49 9.49
CA ILE A 37 3.35 -17.79 10.79
C ILE A 37 4.73 -17.71 11.44
N ASN A 38 5.54 -18.78 11.36
CA ASN A 38 6.89 -18.75 11.90
C ASN A 38 7.79 -17.74 11.17
N VAL A 39 7.64 -17.54 9.86
CA VAL A 39 8.34 -16.47 9.13
C VAL A 39 7.94 -15.10 9.68
N LEU A 40 6.65 -14.87 9.91
CA LEU A 40 6.14 -13.62 10.49
C LEU A 40 6.71 -13.35 11.89
N GLU A 41 6.69 -14.35 12.77
CA GLU A 41 7.23 -14.20 14.13
C GLU A 41 8.74 -13.95 14.13
N ARG A 42 9.50 -14.64 13.25
CA ARG A 42 10.96 -14.42 13.11
C ARG A 42 11.30 -13.04 12.54
N PHE A 43 10.44 -12.49 11.69
CA PHE A 43 10.62 -11.15 11.19
C PHE A 43 10.38 -10.11 12.30
N ILE A 44 9.30 -10.27 13.07
CA ILE A 44 8.95 -9.38 14.19
C ILE A 44 9.99 -9.45 15.32
N SER A 45 10.58 -10.62 15.59
CA SER A 45 11.64 -10.76 16.60
C SER A 45 12.98 -10.16 16.16
N GLY A 46 13.14 -9.82 14.87
CA GLY A 46 14.39 -9.38 14.28
C GLY A 46 15.35 -10.52 13.91
N ASP A 47 14.93 -11.79 14.00
CA ASP A 47 15.75 -12.94 13.65
C ASP A 47 15.99 -13.05 12.13
N ASP A 48 15.06 -12.56 11.31
CA ASP A 48 15.18 -12.49 9.86
C ASP A 48 14.39 -11.32 9.27
N THR A 49 15.07 -10.21 8.99
CA THR A 49 14.48 -9.02 8.37
C THR A 49 14.92 -8.83 6.92
N SER A 50 15.34 -9.90 6.26
CA SER A 50 15.88 -9.89 4.89
C SER A 50 14.80 -9.55 3.84
N ASP A 51 15.26 -9.15 2.64
CA ASP A 51 14.36 -8.90 1.50
C ASP A 51 13.61 -10.19 1.07
N ASP A 52 14.26 -11.36 1.23
CA ASP A 52 13.62 -12.65 1.00
C ASP A 52 12.44 -12.84 1.97
N ALA A 53 12.64 -12.52 3.26
CA ALA A 53 11.57 -12.59 4.25
C ALA A 53 10.44 -11.58 3.96
N THR A 54 10.76 -10.35 3.52
CA THR A 54 9.72 -9.39 3.14
C THR A 54 8.87 -9.88 1.96
N ASN A 55 9.51 -10.47 0.95
CA ASN A 55 8.83 -11.02 -0.22
C ASN A 55 7.92 -12.19 0.17
N VAL A 56 8.40 -13.09 1.04
CA VAL A 56 7.59 -14.18 1.58
C VAL A 56 6.38 -13.64 2.35
N LEU A 57 6.59 -12.64 3.21
CA LEU A 57 5.52 -12.07 4.03
C LEU A 57 4.46 -11.36 3.21
N PHE A 58 4.83 -10.73 2.09
CA PHE A 58 3.85 -10.15 1.18
C PHE A 58 2.81 -11.19 0.78
N PHE A 59 3.20 -12.36 0.26
CA PHE A 59 2.24 -13.41 -0.10
C PHE A 59 1.60 -14.07 1.13
N ALA A 60 2.38 -14.32 2.17
CA ALA A 60 1.92 -15.02 3.36
C ALA A 60 0.75 -14.29 4.05
N LEU A 61 0.81 -12.96 4.18
CA LEU A 61 -0.25 -12.16 4.82
C LEU A 61 -1.57 -12.24 4.03
N HIS A 62 -1.50 -12.23 2.70
CA HIS A 62 -2.69 -12.36 1.85
C HIS A 62 -3.29 -13.78 1.93
N LEU A 63 -2.44 -14.82 2.00
CA LEU A 63 -2.87 -16.22 2.15
C LEU A 63 -3.47 -16.48 3.55
N MET A 64 -2.87 -15.93 4.60
CA MET A 64 -3.41 -15.98 5.97
C MET A 64 -4.81 -15.36 6.05
N ALA A 65 -5.05 -14.29 5.29
CA ALA A 65 -6.35 -13.67 5.21
C ALA A 65 -7.38 -14.59 4.54
N GLU A 66 -7.08 -15.17 3.37
CA GLU A 66 -8.00 -16.10 2.68
C GLU A 66 -8.31 -17.33 3.54
N MET A 67 -7.31 -17.85 4.23
CA MET A 67 -7.47 -18.99 5.14
C MET A 67 -8.08 -18.63 6.50
N ASN A 68 -8.43 -17.35 6.72
CA ASN A 68 -8.99 -16.84 7.98
C ASN A 68 -8.14 -17.23 9.20
N GLU A 69 -6.82 -17.18 9.06
CA GLU A 69 -5.86 -17.63 10.08
C GLU A 69 -5.84 -16.69 11.28
N LYS A 70 -6.57 -17.05 12.33
CA LYS A 70 -6.75 -16.21 13.52
C LYS A 70 -5.49 -16.06 14.34
N GLY A 71 -4.59 -17.04 14.29
CA GLY A 71 -3.28 -16.96 14.93
C GLY A 71 -2.39 -15.85 14.38
N ALA A 72 -2.70 -15.31 13.20
CA ALA A 72 -1.93 -14.24 12.57
C ALA A 72 -2.29 -12.83 13.06
N PHE A 73 -3.43 -12.62 13.71
CA PHE A 73 -3.93 -11.27 14.02
C PHE A 73 -3.02 -10.49 14.98
N ALA A 74 -2.73 -11.05 16.16
CA ALA A 74 -1.85 -10.40 17.13
C ALA A 74 -0.42 -10.17 16.58
N PRO A 75 0.23 -11.13 15.89
CA PRO A 75 1.49 -10.89 15.20
C PRO A 75 1.40 -9.79 14.14
N LEU A 76 0.35 -9.77 13.32
CA LEU A 76 0.11 -8.72 12.33
C LEU A 76 0.01 -7.35 13.00
N CYS A 77 -0.75 -7.23 14.09
CA CYS A 77 -0.86 -5.98 14.86
C CYS A 77 0.49 -5.50 15.39
N ARG A 78 1.42 -6.40 15.78
CA ARG A 78 2.79 -6.01 16.15
C ARG A 78 3.56 -5.52 14.93
N LEU A 79 3.51 -6.25 13.82
CA LEU A 79 4.22 -5.90 12.60
C LEU A 79 3.84 -4.50 12.09
N ILE A 80 2.54 -4.19 12.00
CA ILE A 80 2.06 -2.94 11.40
C ILE A 80 2.33 -1.69 12.25
N THR A 81 2.82 -1.84 13.48
CA THR A 81 3.32 -0.71 14.27
C THR A 81 4.72 -0.26 13.87
N ASP A 82 5.48 -1.09 13.17
CA ASP A 82 6.76 -0.74 12.56
C ASP A 82 6.51 -0.26 11.11
N HIS A 83 6.55 1.07 10.92
CA HIS A 83 6.28 1.71 9.63
C HIS A 83 7.24 1.22 8.53
N ASP A 84 8.54 1.16 8.82
CA ASP A 84 9.54 0.77 7.83
C ASP A 84 9.43 -0.72 7.48
N ALA A 85 9.03 -1.55 8.43
CA ALA A 85 8.74 -2.96 8.17
C ALA A 85 7.52 -3.14 7.26
N ILE A 86 6.38 -2.54 7.62
CA ILE A 86 5.15 -2.76 6.87
C ILE A 86 5.21 -2.13 5.48
N GLU A 87 5.89 -0.99 5.31
CA GLU A 87 6.12 -0.37 4.01
C GLU A 87 6.94 -1.27 3.09
N ARG A 88 8.00 -1.92 3.62
CA ARG A 88 8.80 -2.87 2.83
C ARG A 88 8.02 -4.12 2.42
N ILE A 89 7.09 -4.58 3.26
CA ILE A 89 6.33 -5.80 3.01
C ILE A 89 5.16 -5.52 2.07
N LEU A 90 4.29 -4.57 2.43
CA LEU A 90 3.04 -4.34 1.71
C LEU A 90 3.10 -3.18 0.71
N GLY A 91 3.89 -2.13 0.98
CA GLY A 91 3.89 -0.90 0.19
C GLY A 91 2.47 -0.38 -0.04
N ASP A 92 2.07 -0.24 -1.31
CA ASP A 92 0.70 0.14 -1.71
C ASP A 92 -0.40 -0.77 -1.10
N GLY A 93 -0.05 -1.99 -0.69
CA GLY A 93 -0.89 -2.92 0.07
C GLY A 93 -1.43 -2.35 1.37
N ILE A 94 -0.73 -1.40 2.00
CA ILE A 94 -1.20 -0.70 3.21
C ILE A 94 -2.55 -0.03 2.97
N THR A 95 -2.75 0.56 1.80
CA THR A 95 -3.99 1.30 1.48
C THR A 95 -4.99 0.50 0.65
N THR A 96 -4.61 -0.70 0.20
CA THR A 96 -5.43 -1.49 -0.75
C THR A 96 -5.88 -2.84 -0.18
N THR A 97 -5.05 -3.55 0.58
CA THR A 97 -5.36 -4.90 1.08
C THR A 97 -5.28 -5.03 2.60
N LEU A 98 -4.55 -4.16 3.31
CA LEU A 98 -4.34 -4.27 4.75
C LEU A 98 -5.64 -4.36 5.55
N THR A 99 -6.63 -3.48 5.31
CA THR A 99 -7.95 -3.55 5.97
C THR A 99 -8.59 -4.92 5.81
N ARG A 100 -8.55 -5.51 4.61
CA ARG A 100 -9.16 -6.82 4.33
C ARG A 100 -8.40 -7.96 4.99
N ILE A 101 -7.06 -7.87 5.02
CA ILE A 101 -6.20 -8.82 5.75
C ILE A 101 -6.54 -8.79 7.24
N MET A 102 -6.65 -7.59 7.84
CA MET A 102 -7.02 -7.42 9.24
C MET A 102 -8.43 -7.94 9.53
N ILE A 103 -9.42 -7.63 8.70
CA ILE A 103 -10.79 -8.15 8.83
C ILE A 103 -10.81 -9.68 8.84
N SER A 104 -10.06 -10.31 7.93
CA SER A 104 -10.11 -11.76 7.74
C SER A 104 -9.35 -12.51 8.84
N THR A 105 -8.23 -11.95 9.30
CA THR A 105 -7.42 -12.55 10.37
C THR A 105 -7.96 -12.24 11.78
N PHE A 106 -8.80 -11.22 11.95
CA PHE A 106 -9.33 -10.78 13.25
C PHE A 106 -9.79 -11.94 14.14
N ASP A 107 -9.21 -12.02 15.34
CA ASP A 107 -9.35 -13.13 16.29
C ASP A 107 -10.39 -12.88 17.41
N GLY A 108 -10.97 -11.68 17.45
CA GLY A 108 -11.92 -11.26 18.50
C GLY A 108 -11.36 -10.24 19.48
N ASP A 109 -10.04 -9.96 19.49
CA ASP A 109 -9.44 -8.97 20.39
C ASP A 109 -9.70 -7.53 19.93
N ILE A 110 -10.89 -7.04 20.28
CA ILE A 110 -11.32 -5.68 19.98
C ILE A 110 -10.47 -4.62 20.70
N ASP A 111 -9.92 -4.93 21.87
CA ASP A 111 -9.14 -3.98 22.66
C ASP A 111 -7.77 -3.76 22.04
N LEU A 112 -7.18 -4.79 21.42
CA LEU A 112 -5.98 -4.63 20.59
C LEU A 112 -6.24 -3.74 19.36
N LEU A 113 -7.39 -3.87 18.69
CA LEU A 113 -7.78 -2.96 17.61
C LEU A 113 -7.89 -1.51 18.09
N LYS A 114 -8.56 -1.28 19.22
CA LYS A 114 -8.68 0.08 19.80
C LYS A 114 -7.32 0.67 20.16
N THR A 115 -6.46 -0.13 20.78
CA THR A 115 -5.08 0.25 21.09
C THR A 115 -4.33 0.70 19.85
N LEU A 116 -4.50 -0.01 18.72
CA LEU A 116 -3.87 0.37 17.45
C LEU A 116 -4.47 1.66 16.85
N ILE A 117 -5.79 1.82 16.89
CA ILE A 117 -6.47 3.06 16.44
C ILE A 117 -5.95 4.28 17.21
N GLU A 118 -5.74 4.14 18.51
CA GLU A 118 -5.31 5.20 19.42
C GLU A 118 -3.78 5.41 19.44
N ASN A 119 -3.00 4.49 18.87
CA ASN A 119 -1.55 4.56 18.85
C ASN A 119 -1.05 5.72 17.95
N GLN A 120 -0.53 6.78 18.58
CA GLN A 120 -0.03 7.97 17.87
C GLN A 120 1.26 7.73 17.09
N ASP A 121 2.01 6.69 17.45
CA ASP A 121 3.28 6.36 16.80
C ASP A 121 3.07 5.48 15.56
N ALA A 122 1.86 4.93 15.38
CA ALA A 122 1.50 4.16 14.20
C ALA A 122 1.17 5.08 13.01
N ASP A 123 1.49 4.60 11.81
CA ASP A 123 1.15 5.30 10.56
C ASP A 123 -0.36 5.56 10.44
N GLN A 124 -0.73 6.73 9.90
CA GLN A 124 -2.13 7.14 9.81
C GLN A 124 -3.00 6.20 8.95
N PHE A 125 -2.44 5.53 7.95
CA PHE A 125 -3.15 4.55 7.11
C PHE A 125 -3.32 3.21 7.82
N VAL A 126 -2.38 2.83 8.69
CA VAL A 126 -2.54 1.68 9.59
C VAL A 126 -3.67 1.94 10.59
N ARG A 127 -3.69 3.12 11.21
CA ARG A 127 -4.76 3.51 12.14
C ARG A 127 -6.13 3.59 11.47
N TYR A 128 -6.16 4.12 10.24
CA TYR A 128 -7.35 4.09 9.39
C TYR A 128 -7.82 2.65 9.10
N SER A 129 -6.90 1.76 8.70
CA SER A 129 -7.22 0.35 8.43
C SER A 129 -7.75 -0.36 9.68
N ALA A 130 -7.19 -0.06 10.86
CA ALA A 130 -7.67 -0.55 12.14
C ALA A 130 -9.09 -0.04 12.46
N MET A 131 -9.37 1.25 12.19
CA MET A 131 -10.72 1.84 12.34
C MET A 131 -11.74 1.18 11.41
N GLN A 132 -11.38 0.96 10.15
CA GLN A 132 -12.25 0.28 9.19
C GLN A 132 -12.49 -1.18 9.58
N THR A 133 -11.45 -1.87 10.05
CA THR A 133 -11.55 -3.24 10.59
C THR A 133 -12.51 -3.27 11.77
N TRP A 134 -12.32 -2.38 12.75
CA TRP A 134 -13.20 -2.24 13.91
C TRP A 134 -14.64 -2.01 13.48
N THR A 135 -14.86 -1.07 12.56
CA THR A 135 -16.19 -0.74 12.00
C THR A 135 -16.86 -1.96 11.38
N TYR A 136 -16.13 -2.72 10.56
CA TYR A 136 -16.64 -3.95 9.95
C TYR A 136 -17.02 -4.98 11.01
N GLN A 137 -16.21 -5.16 12.06
CA GLN A 137 -16.53 -6.13 13.12
C GLN A 137 -17.78 -5.73 13.92
N ILE A 138 -17.98 -4.43 14.20
CA ILE A 138 -19.24 -3.94 14.80
C ILE A 138 -20.43 -4.26 13.89
N TYR A 139 -20.32 -3.97 12.59
CA TYR A 139 -21.35 -4.31 11.61
C TYR A 139 -21.64 -5.82 11.55
N ALA A 140 -20.60 -6.65 11.66
CA ALA A 140 -20.68 -8.11 11.69
C ALA A 140 -21.28 -8.67 13.01
N GLY A 141 -21.62 -7.81 13.97
CA GLY A 141 -22.31 -8.17 15.21
C GLY A 141 -21.43 -8.22 16.46
N LEU A 142 -20.21 -7.69 16.40
CA LEU A 142 -19.36 -7.58 17.58
C LEU A 142 -19.78 -6.39 18.45
N GLY A 143 -20.24 -6.66 19.67
CA GLY A 143 -20.65 -5.62 20.62
C GLY A 143 -21.99 -4.95 20.25
N SER A 144 -22.33 -3.89 20.97
CA SER A 144 -23.59 -3.16 20.76
C SER A 144 -23.36 -1.85 19.99
N ARG A 145 -24.39 -1.39 19.25
CA ARG A 145 -24.38 -0.08 18.58
C ARG A 145 -24.14 1.06 19.57
N ASP A 146 -24.67 0.96 20.79
CA ASP A 146 -24.53 2.02 21.79
C ASP A 146 -23.10 2.10 22.34
N ASP A 147 -22.44 0.97 22.58
CA ASP A 147 -21.03 0.94 22.97
C ASP A 147 -20.13 1.46 21.84
N ALA A 148 -20.42 1.07 20.60
CA ALA A 148 -19.69 1.54 19.42
C ALA A 148 -19.84 3.06 19.25
N LYS A 149 -21.05 3.58 19.41
CA LYS A 149 -21.32 5.01 19.39
C LYS A 149 -20.57 5.74 20.50
N GLN A 150 -20.61 5.22 21.73
CA GLN A 150 -19.90 5.84 22.85
C GLN A 150 -18.39 5.89 22.59
N TYR A 151 -17.81 4.80 22.08
CA TYR A 151 -16.39 4.78 21.72
C TYR A 151 -16.02 5.83 20.65
N LEU A 152 -16.83 5.98 19.60
CA LEU A 152 -16.60 7.03 18.60
C LEU A 152 -16.73 8.44 19.19
N LEU A 153 -17.68 8.66 20.10
CA LEU A 153 -17.81 9.93 20.80
C LEU A 153 -16.60 10.23 21.68
N ASP A 154 -16.09 9.24 22.41
CA ASP A 154 -14.91 9.38 23.24
C ASP A 154 -13.67 9.68 22.37
N LEU A 155 -13.49 8.96 21.26
CA LEU A 155 -12.42 9.21 20.30
C LEU A 155 -12.47 10.61 19.70
N PHE A 156 -13.65 11.15 19.44
CA PHE A 156 -13.77 12.52 18.92
C PHE A 156 -13.06 13.54 19.83
N ASP A 157 -13.16 13.34 21.15
CA ASP A 157 -12.55 14.21 22.15
C ASP A 157 -11.07 13.86 22.44
N THR A 158 -10.72 12.57 22.43
CA THR A 158 -9.42 12.09 22.92
C THR A 158 -8.41 11.81 21.81
N MET A 159 -8.85 11.37 20.63
CA MET A 159 -7.98 10.89 19.55
C MET A 159 -6.98 11.96 19.14
N LYS A 160 -5.75 11.54 18.92
CA LYS A 160 -4.65 12.39 18.47
C LYS A 160 -4.15 11.98 17.08
N PRO A 161 -3.60 12.90 16.28
CA PRO A 161 -3.53 14.32 16.54
C PRO A 161 -4.91 14.99 16.45
N GLN A 162 -5.12 16.07 17.22
CA GLN A 162 -6.27 16.96 17.00
C GLN A 162 -5.90 17.94 15.89
N GLY A 163 -5.76 17.41 14.68
CA GLY A 163 -5.37 18.10 13.44
C GLY A 163 -5.63 17.20 12.23
N GLU A 164 -5.29 17.69 11.04
CA GLU A 164 -5.41 16.91 9.80
C GLU A 164 -4.63 15.59 9.91
N CYS A 165 -5.36 14.47 9.76
CA CYS A 165 -4.81 13.13 9.81
C CYS A 165 -5.82 12.14 9.23
N PHE A 166 -5.35 11.16 8.45
CA PHE A 166 -6.20 10.20 7.75
C PHE A 166 -7.03 9.31 8.70
N VAL A 167 -6.64 9.18 9.97
CA VAL A 167 -7.44 8.48 10.98
C VAL A 167 -8.82 9.13 11.19
N TRP A 168 -8.95 10.45 11.00
CA TRP A 168 -10.23 11.16 11.07
C TRP A 168 -11.16 10.81 9.90
N VAL A 169 -10.60 10.49 8.72
CA VAL A 169 -11.38 9.94 7.61
C VAL A 169 -11.99 8.60 8.02
N GLY A 170 -11.19 7.73 8.64
CA GLY A 170 -11.68 6.45 9.18
C GLY A 170 -12.77 6.62 10.23
N TRP A 171 -12.68 7.66 11.09
CA TRP A 171 -13.73 7.97 12.06
C TRP A 171 -15.05 8.36 11.39
N VAL A 172 -14.99 9.19 10.34
CA VAL A 172 -16.19 9.57 9.58
C VAL A 172 -16.77 8.39 8.81
N ASP A 173 -15.91 7.56 8.22
CA ASP A 173 -16.33 6.31 7.58
C ASP A 173 -17.06 5.40 8.57
N ALA A 174 -16.56 5.28 9.79
CA ALA A 174 -17.22 4.50 10.84
C ALA A 174 -18.62 5.03 11.18
N VAL A 175 -18.75 6.35 11.36
CA VAL A 175 -20.05 7.00 11.59
C VAL A 175 -21.01 6.76 10.44
N MET A 176 -20.53 6.92 9.22
CA MET A 176 -21.30 6.77 7.99
C MET A 176 -21.77 5.32 7.81
N MET A 177 -20.84 4.35 7.84
CA MET A 177 -21.11 2.92 7.58
C MET A 177 -21.97 2.27 8.67
N LEU A 178 -21.90 2.76 9.91
CA LEU A 178 -22.75 2.29 11.02
C LEU A 178 -24.08 3.08 11.12
N GLY A 179 -24.34 4.00 10.20
CA GLY A 179 -25.58 4.79 10.16
C GLY A 179 -25.79 5.62 11.43
N MET A 180 -24.73 6.22 11.97
CA MET A 180 -24.80 7.04 13.20
C MET A 180 -25.07 8.50 12.88
N ASN A 181 -26.26 8.78 12.31
CA ASN A 181 -26.64 10.13 11.92
C ASN A 181 -26.69 11.12 13.12
N GLU A 182 -26.80 10.61 14.34
CA GLU A 182 -26.70 11.40 15.57
C GLU A 182 -25.32 12.09 15.73
N CYS A 183 -24.28 11.59 15.04
CA CYS A 183 -22.93 12.16 15.03
C CYS A 183 -22.70 13.21 13.93
N ARG A 184 -23.72 13.55 13.14
CA ARG A 184 -23.63 14.49 12.01
C ARG A 184 -22.94 15.82 12.34
N ASP A 185 -23.29 16.46 13.46
CA ASP A 185 -22.72 17.75 13.83
C ASP A 185 -21.22 17.66 14.18
N ARG A 186 -20.77 16.49 14.64
CA ARG A 186 -19.34 16.23 14.87
C ARG A 186 -18.59 16.06 13.56
N VAL A 187 -19.19 15.39 12.57
CA VAL A 187 -18.63 15.30 11.21
C VAL A 187 -18.46 16.71 10.61
N ALA A 188 -19.50 17.55 10.70
CA ALA A 188 -19.42 18.95 10.26
C ALA A 188 -18.31 19.72 10.99
N SER A 189 -18.18 19.52 12.31
CA SER A 189 -17.10 20.12 13.10
C SER A 189 -15.69 19.70 12.64
N LEU A 190 -15.47 18.43 12.27
CA LEU A 190 -14.18 17.98 11.74
C LEU A 190 -13.84 18.68 10.41
N MET A 191 -14.83 18.84 9.53
CA MET A 191 -14.67 19.55 8.26
C MET A 191 -14.37 21.04 8.48
N ASP A 192 -15.13 21.72 9.36
CA ASP A 192 -14.94 23.14 9.68
C ASP A 192 -13.56 23.41 10.31
N ARG A 193 -13.05 22.46 11.09
CA ARG A 193 -11.71 22.51 11.71
C ARG A 193 -10.58 22.17 10.72
N GLY A 194 -10.90 21.74 9.51
CA GLY A 194 -9.93 21.33 8.50
C GLY A 194 -9.23 20.01 8.81
N PHE A 195 -9.85 19.11 9.58
CA PHE A 195 -9.27 17.81 9.91
C PHE A 195 -9.43 16.80 8.77
N ILE A 196 -10.37 17.08 7.87
CA ILE A 196 -10.66 16.30 6.66
C ILE A 196 -10.58 17.27 5.49
N ASP A 197 -9.67 17.00 4.55
CA ASP A 197 -9.56 17.79 3.33
C ASP A 197 -10.81 17.57 2.45
N TYR A 198 -11.36 18.66 1.91
CA TYR A 198 -12.57 18.68 1.09
C TYR A 198 -12.50 17.83 -0.20
N ARG A 199 -11.30 17.43 -0.62
CA ARG A 199 -11.04 16.51 -1.73
C ARG A 199 -11.23 15.05 -1.33
N HIS A 200 -11.12 14.74 -0.03
CA HIS A 200 -11.47 13.43 0.50
C HIS A 200 -12.97 13.32 0.72
N MET A 201 -13.59 14.29 1.41
CA MET A 201 -15.02 14.24 1.69
C MET A 201 -15.62 15.63 1.92
N ARG A 202 -16.80 15.86 1.35
CA ARG A 202 -17.64 17.03 1.64
C ARG A 202 -18.86 16.61 2.44
N MET A 203 -19.53 17.58 3.07
CA MET A 203 -20.76 17.31 3.80
C MET A 203 -21.85 16.71 2.89
N ASP A 204 -22.00 17.19 1.65
CA ASP A 204 -22.95 16.62 0.69
C ASP A 204 -22.62 15.18 0.29
N ASP A 205 -21.35 14.79 0.33
CA ASP A 205 -20.94 13.40 0.14
C ASP A 205 -21.35 12.57 1.35
N PHE A 206 -21.02 13.02 2.56
CA PHE A 206 -21.44 12.36 3.79
C PHE A 206 -22.96 12.11 3.84
N GLU A 207 -23.78 13.11 3.54
CA GLU A 207 -25.25 12.99 3.56
C GLU A 207 -25.77 11.94 2.57
N ARG A 208 -25.17 11.89 1.37
CA ARG A 208 -25.53 10.91 0.35
C ARG A 208 -25.13 9.50 0.79
N GLU A 209 -23.92 9.35 1.31
CA GLU A 209 -23.37 8.04 1.64
C GLU A 209 -23.97 7.44 2.94
N ILE A 210 -24.29 8.27 3.94
CA ILE A 210 -24.98 7.80 5.14
C ILE A 210 -26.41 7.37 4.82
N ALA A 211 -27.09 8.02 3.86
CA ALA A 211 -28.40 7.59 3.40
C ALA A 211 -28.36 6.19 2.76
N VAL A 212 -27.32 5.88 1.98
CA VAL A 212 -27.09 4.52 1.46
C VAL A 212 -26.88 3.54 2.61
N SER A 213 -26.05 3.91 3.60
CA SER A 213 -25.74 3.04 4.73
C SER A 213 -26.95 2.77 5.64
N LEU A 214 -27.90 3.71 5.73
CA LEU A 214 -29.16 3.53 6.46
C LEU A 214 -30.16 2.61 5.73
N ASP A 215 -30.09 2.53 4.40
CA ASP A 215 -30.95 1.67 3.57
C ASP A 215 -30.36 0.26 3.39
N ASP A 216 -29.09 0.18 2.98
CA ASP A 216 -28.31 -1.05 2.81
C ASP A 216 -26.88 -0.86 3.33
N PRO A 217 -26.63 -1.13 4.63
CA PRO A 217 -25.29 -1.05 5.20
C PRO A 217 -24.28 -1.90 4.44
N LYS A 218 -24.69 -3.07 3.93
CA LYS A 218 -23.80 -3.99 3.22
C LYS A 218 -23.27 -3.37 1.93
N ALA A 219 -24.10 -2.60 1.23
CA ALA A 219 -23.70 -1.90 0.01
C ALA A 219 -22.57 -0.89 0.29
N ALA A 220 -22.60 -0.20 1.43
CA ALA A 220 -21.56 0.74 1.82
C ALA A 220 -20.20 0.04 1.99
N PHE A 221 -20.14 -1.05 2.77
CA PHE A 221 -18.91 -1.84 2.94
C PHE A 221 -18.40 -2.43 1.62
N SER A 222 -19.32 -2.91 0.77
CA SER A 222 -18.96 -3.57 -0.49
C SER A 222 -18.37 -2.60 -1.52
N ARG A 223 -18.93 -1.39 -1.62
CA ARG A 223 -18.44 -0.35 -2.53
C ARG A 223 -16.98 0.01 -2.22
N ASP A 224 -16.66 0.17 -0.95
CA ASP A 224 -15.34 0.60 -0.50
C ASP A 224 -14.39 -0.60 -0.25
N ARG A 225 -14.83 -1.82 -0.61
CA ARG A 225 -14.09 -3.09 -0.49
C ARG A 225 -13.64 -3.40 0.95
N ILE A 226 -14.40 -2.97 1.94
CA ILE A 226 -14.17 -3.22 3.38
C ILE A 226 -14.87 -4.52 3.74
N LEU A 227 -14.29 -5.63 3.28
CA LEU A 227 -14.81 -6.98 3.38
C LEU A 227 -13.64 -7.96 3.57
N PRO A 228 -13.89 -9.21 4.01
CA PRO A 228 -12.87 -10.24 4.03
C PRO A 228 -12.17 -10.41 2.67
N LEU A 229 -10.92 -10.87 2.71
CA LEU A 229 -10.16 -11.27 1.54
C LEU A 229 -10.34 -12.78 1.36
N ASP A 230 -11.13 -13.17 0.36
CA ASP A 230 -11.53 -14.56 0.08
C ASP A 230 -10.99 -15.12 -1.24
N ASP A 231 -10.31 -14.29 -2.05
CA ASP A 231 -9.59 -14.69 -3.27
C ASP A 231 -8.32 -13.84 -3.41
N CYS A 232 -7.26 -14.23 -2.68
CA CYS A 232 -6.00 -13.51 -2.69
C CYS A 232 -5.26 -13.63 -4.02
N ILE A 233 -5.41 -14.76 -4.73
CA ILE A 233 -4.77 -14.96 -6.04
C ILE A 233 -5.44 -14.05 -7.08
N GLY A 234 -6.76 -13.97 -7.09
CA GLY A 234 -7.53 -13.07 -7.94
C GLY A 234 -7.27 -11.60 -7.60
N GLU A 235 -7.15 -11.27 -6.32
CA GLU A 235 -6.77 -9.92 -5.87
C GLU A 235 -5.42 -9.52 -6.47
N LEU A 236 -4.37 -10.28 -6.17
CA LEU A 236 -3.01 -9.94 -6.59
C LEU A 236 -2.84 -10.05 -8.11
N ALA A 237 -3.62 -10.90 -8.79
CA ALA A 237 -3.65 -10.94 -10.25
C ALA A 237 -4.02 -9.61 -10.91
N GLY A 238 -4.82 -8.78 -10.23
CA GLY A 238 -5.23 -7.47 -10.72
C GLY A 238 -4.19 -6.37 -10.53
N TRP A 239 -3.13 -6.62 -9.75
CA TRP A 239 -2.14 -5.60 -9.42
C TRP A 239 -1.22 -5.33 -10.60
N TYR A 240 -0.92 -4.04 -10.82
CA TYR A 240 -0.12 -3.59 -11.95
C TYR A 240 1.25 -4.29 -12.01
N CYS A 241 1.93 -4.49 -10.87
CA CYS A 241 3.24 -5.14 -10.78
C CYS A 241 3.27 -6.60 -11.31
N PHE A 242 2.12 -7.27 -11.37
CA PHE A 242 1.97 -8.63 -11.90
C PHE A 242 1.39 -8.68 -13.31
N THR A 243 1.23 -7.53 -13.98
CA THR A 243 0.75 -7.45 -15.37
C THR A 243 1.88 -7.53 -16.39
N GLU A 244 1.58 -8.04 -17.58
CA GLU A 244 2.51 -8.00 -18.73
C GLU A 244 2.95 -6.57 -19.05
N LYS A 245 2.03 -5.61 -18.93
CA LYS A 245 2.30 -4.17 -19.14
C LYS A 245 3.42 -3.66 -18.22
N TYR A 246 3.44 -4.08 -16.96
CA TYR A 246 4.52 -3.68 -16.05
C TYR A 246 5.87 -4.24 -16.49
N GLN A 247 5.91 -5.49 -16.96
CA GLN A 247 7.13 -6.10 -17.49
C GLN A 247 7.64 -5.34 -18.73
N GLU A 248 6.75 -4.95 -19.65
CA GLU A 248 7.06 -4.10 -20.79
C GLU A 248 7.60 -2.72 -20.37
N ASP A 249 6.95 -2.09 -19.39
CA ASP A 249 7.34 -0.78 -18.88
C ASP A 249 8.72 -0.85 -18.19
N GLN A 250 9.01 -1.90 -17.41
CA GLN A 250 10.33 -2.15 -16.82
C GLN A 250 11.41 -2.36 -17.88
N ALA A 251 11.15 -3.17 -18.92
CA ALA A 251 12.07 -3.38 -20.02
C ALA A 251 12.38 -2.08 -20.78
N ARG A 252 11.35 -1.26 -21.02
CA ARG A 252 11.50 0.07 -21.64
C ARG A 252 12.34 1.01 -20.78
N MET A 253 12.12 1.04 -19.47
CA MET A 253 12.90 1.86 -18.54
C MET A 253 14.35 1.40 -18.45
N ALA A 254 14.61 0.09 -18.43
CA ALA A 254 15.94 -0.48 -18.46
C ALA A 254 16.70 -0.09 -19.74
N ALA A 255 16.08 -0.25 -20.91
CA ALA A 255 16.67 0.16 -22.20
C ALA A 255 16.96 1.67 -22.25
N HIS A 256 16.09 2.49 -21.66
CA HIS A 256 16.33 3.93 -21.57
C HIS A 256 17.52 4.28 -20.65
N ARG A 257 17.62 3.62 -19.49
CA ARG A 257 18.76 3.77 -18.56
C ARG A 257 20.08 3.37 -19.22
N GLU A 258 20.10 2.24 -19.93
CA GLU A 258 21.28 1.78 -20.68
C GLU A 258 21.68 2.81 -21.76
N LYS A 259 20.71 3.33 -22.52
CA LYS A 259 20.95 4.37 -23.52
C LYS A 259 21.50 5.66 -22.89
N GLN A 260 21.03 6.04 -21.71
CA GLN A 260 21.56 7.20 -20.98
C GLN A 260 22.99 6.95 -20.48
N ALA A 261 23.28 5.78 -19.90
CA ALA A 261 24.61 5.41 -19.46
C ALA A 261 25.61 5.38 -20.62
N TYR A 262 25.21 4.85 -21.78
CA TYR A 262 26.00 4.92 -23.00
C TYR A 262 26.29 6.36 -23.43
N ARG A 263 25.27 7.24 -23.43
CA ARG A 263 25.45 8.66 -23.78
C ARG A 263 26.36 9.41 -22.82
N ALA A 264 26.33 9.09 -21.53
CA ALA A 264 27.20 9.68 -20.53
C ALA A 264 28.67 9.30 -20.73
N ASN A 265 28.92 8.13 -21.32
CA ASN A 265 30.27 7.62 -21.62
C ASN A 265 30.78 7.98 -23.02
N LEU A 266 29.99 8.69 -23.83
CA LEU A 266 30.49 9.19 -25.12
C LEU A 266 31.47 10.35 -24.88
N PRO A 267 32.60 10.39 -25.62
CA PRO A 267 33.46 11.57 -25.63
C PRO A 267 32.64 12.80 -25.97
N GLU A 268 32.96 13.94 -25.36
CA GLU A 268 32.33 15.20 -25.77
C GLU A 268 32.47 15.36 -27.29
N PRO A 269 31.39 15.72 -28.00
CA PRO A 269 31.47 15.96 -29.43
C PRO A 269 32.60 16.96 -29.70
N PHE A 270 33.56 16.56 -30.54
CA PHE A 270 34.64 17.46 -30.91
C PHE A 270 34.04 18.72 -31.52
N ALA A 271 34.08 19.82 -30.76
CA ALA A 271 33.61 21.10 -31.24
C ALA A 271 34.58 21.56 -32.33
N ASN A 272 34.15 21.54 -33.59
CA ASN A 272 34.98 22.03 -34.69
C ASN A 272 35.34 23.51 -34.42
N PRO A 273 36.61 23.83 -34.10
CA PRO A 273 37.01 25.20 -33.77
C PRO A 273 36.88 26.15 -34.96
N PHE A 274 36.72 25.61 -36.16
CA PHE A 274 36.54 26.35 -37.41
C PHE A 274 35.08 26.39 -37.88
N LYS A 275 34.10 26.07 -37.02
CA LYS A 275 32.66 26.09 -37.38
C LYS A 275 32.20 27.42 -37.99
N SER A 276 32.80 28.53 -37.58
CA SER A 276 32.48 29.88 -38.06
C SER A 276 33.33 30.35 -39.25
N VAL A 277 34.29 29.53 -39.73
CA VAL A 277 35.21 29.91 -40.80
C VAL A 277 34.70 29.43 -42.15
N GLY A 278 34.40 30.36 -43.04
CA GLY A 278 33.97 30.07 -44.41
C GLY A 278 35.09 29.45 -45.25
N ARG A 279 34.71 28.58 -46.19
CA ARG A 279 35.65 27.85 -47.07
C ARG A 279 36.65 28.76 -47.82
N ASN A 280 36.26 30.00 -48.13
CA ASN A 280 37.10 30.96 -48.87
C ASN A 280 37.75 32.02 -47.98
N ASP A 281 37.49 32.03 -46.67
CA ASP A 281 38.00 33.03 -45.74
C ASP A 281 39.52 32.88 -45.54
N PRO A 282 40.22 33.93 -45.08
CA PRO A 282 41.61 33.81 -44.67
C PRO A 282 41.78 32.70 -43.63
N CYS A 283 42.79 31.84 -43.82
CA CYS A 283 43.01 30.71 -42.91
C CYS A 283 43.44 31.19 -41.51
N PRO A 284 42.77 30.76 -40.42
CA PRO A 284 43.11 31.19 -39.05
C PRO A 284 44.52 30.81 -38.57
N CYS A 285 45.23 29.92 -39.27
CA CYS A 285 46.60 29.53 -38.91
C CYS A 285 47.68 30.57 -39.30
N GLY A 286 47.30 31.69 -39.94
CA GLY A 286 48.21 32.76 -40.31
C GLY A 286 48.99 32.54 -41.61
N SER A 287 48.67 31.50 -42.39
CA SER A 287 49.39 31.17 -43.64
C SER A 287 49.15 32.14 -44.81
N GLY A 288 48.20 33.07 -44.69
CA GLY A 288 47.79 33.98 -45.76
C GLY A 288 47.00 33.33 -46.91
N LYS A 289 46.75 32.01 -46.87
CA LYS A 289 45.95 31.28 -47.88
C LYS A 289 44.46 31.23 -47.49
N LYS A 290 43.57 30.98 -48.46
CA LYS A 290 42.15 30.67 -48.19
C LYS A 290 42.04 29.35 -47.41
N PHE A 291 41.09 29.24 -46.48
CA PHE A 291 40.91 28.07 -45.60
C PHE A 291 40.90 26.73 -46.37
N LYS A 292 40.18 26.67 -47.50
CA LYS A 292 40.13 25.51 -48.43
C LYS A 292 41.46 25.04 -49.04
N LYS A 293 42.49 25.89 -49.04
CA LYS A 293 43.81 25.59 -49.61
C LYS A 293 44.86 25.41 -48.51
N CYS A 294 44.44 25.26 -47.25
CA CYS A 294 45.32 25.25 -46.10
C CYS A 294 44.89 24.21 -45.05
N CYS A 295 43.98 24.56 -44.14
CA CYS A 295 43.62 23.71 -43.00
C CYS A 295 42.29 22.96 -43.17
N LEU A 296 41.62 23.13 -44.32
CA LEU A 296 40.41 22.37 -44.69
C LEU A 296 40.77 21.20 -45.61
N HIS A 297 41.71 20.37 -45.16
CA HIS A 297 42.14 19.14 -45.82
C HIS A 297 41.91 17.96 -44.88
#